data_AF-A0A2E4GPD1-F1
#
_entry.id   AF-A0A2E4GPD1-F1
#
_cell.length_a   1.000
_cell.length_b   1.000
_cell.length_c   1.000
_cell.angle_alpha   90.00
_cell.angle_beta   90.00
_cell.angle_gamma   90.00
#
_symmetry.space_group_name_H-M   'P 1'
#
loop_
_entity.id
_entity.type
_entity.pdbx_description
1 polymer ?
#
loop_
_entity_poly.entity_id
_entity_poly.type
_entity_poly.pdbx_seq_one_letter_code
_entity_poly.pdbx_strand_id
1 'polypeptide(L)'
;MKLSLHSARQLSSLRSNSGFSLVEVMVASTIAASVLTGAALAFNAIGMNQRKISTIVSIEIGESSAKSYYDISGSTVNTYKTPSYGRAARADRVRSRFWDDVSHASAVFCLARDGLNSFRPVYIPLSDGVDGRSLDSSESFRVHLSKVMSQSSSVYKSWRGSSSFNNGSIFILQPSGFSDFLAVRAIYDIDIQSTVKPLGTYASVKRYSWNVLTDYYDVFYPDDEKGVPFQPLFVFHEKRTRLIHNEGTMDNFKTASDMPFYFIWWPDPAVSSLGRLNRVSELSFVRSSEFELPNPLPAYSDMAGRTNYFFTVPLYPSM
;
A
#
# COMPACT_ATOMS: atom_id res chain seq x y z
N MET A 1 -41.91 98.67 -10.69
CA MET A 1 -40.48 98.43 -10.37
C MET A 1 -40.35 97.01 -9.82
N LYS A 2 -39.49 96.18 -10.45
CA LYS A 2 -38.86 94.89 -10.03
C LYS A 2 -39.60 93.96 -9.04
N LEU A 3 -40.03 92.74 -9.41
CA LEU A 3 -39.32 91.44 -9.60
C LEU A 3 -38.83 90.72 -8.32
N SER A 4 -39.29 89.45 -8.18
CA SER A 4 -38.55 88.26 -7.69
C SER A 4 -38.30 88.10 -6.18
N LEU A 5 -38.27 86.91 -5.53
CA LEU A 5 -38.65 85.49 -5.73
C LEU A 5 -38.10 84.72 -4.49
N HIS A 6 -38.56 83.47 -4.28
CA HIS A 6 -38.09 82.40 -3.35
C HIS A 6 -38.69 82.37 -1.93
N SER A 7 -39.48 81.37 -1.52
CA SER A 7 -39.34 79.89 -1.48
C SER A 7 -38.43 79.38 -0.36
N ALA A 8 -39.04 78.77 0.66
CA ALA A 8 -38.39 77.82 1.57
C ALA A 8 -39.38 76.72 1.99
N ARG A 9 -38.94 75.48 1.78
CA ARG A 9 -39.57 74.19 2.08
C ARG A 9 -39.85 74.00 3.58
N GLN A 10 -40.90 73.24 3.89
CA GLN A 10 -40.89 72.33 5.03
C GLN A 10 -41.39 70.95 4.64
N LEU A 11 -40.67 69.95 5.14
CA LEU A 11 -40.75 68.52 4.84
C LEU A 11 -42.06 67.90 5.35
N SER A 12 -42.62 66.98 4.56
CA SER A 12 -43.46 65.91 5.07
C SER A 12 -42.71 64.58 4.93
N SER A 13 -42.39 63.96 6.07
CA SER A 13 -41.91 62.58 6.13
C SER A 13 -43.09 61.64 5.86
N LEU A 14 -43.16 61.09 4.64
CA LEU A 14 -44.02 59.95 4.36
C LEU A 14 -43.32 58.68 4.86
N ARG A 15 -43.88 58.03 5.88
CA ARG A 15 -43.56 56.63 6.20
C ARG A 15 -43.94 55.79 4.99
N SER A 16 -42.95 55.14 4.38
CA SER A 16 -43.16 54.12 3.35
C SER A 16 -43.77 52.87 4.01
N ASN A 17 -45.10 52.75 3.99
CA ASN A 17 -45.78 51.47 4.13
C ASN A 17 -45.65 50.72 2.79
N SER A 18 -44.48 50.15 2.53
CA SER A 18 -44.24 49.31 1.36
C SER A 18 -44.65 47.86 1.68
N GLY A 19 -45.94 47.55 1.51
CA GLY A 19 -46.42 46.17 1.46
C GLY A 19 -46.31 45.64 0.03
N PHE A 20 -45.95 44.37 -0.12
CA PHE A 20 -45.91 43.72 -1.43
C PHE A 20 -47.32 43.56 -2.00
N SER A 21 -47.48 43.86 -3.28
CA SER A 21 -48.73 43.58 -3.98
C SER A 21 -48.93 42.07 -4.12
N LEU A 22 -50.19 41.63 -4.18
CA LEU A 22 -50.53 40.21 -4.38
C LEU A 22 -49.89 39.64 -5.66
N VAL A 23 -49.76 40.47 -6.71
CA VAL A 23 -49.11 40.10 -7.97
C VAL A 23 -47.61 39.87 -7.77
N GLU A 24 -46.91 40.73 -7.02
CA GLU A 24 -45.48 40.53 -6.73
C GLU A 24 -45.22 39.24 -5.95
N VAL A 25 -46.06 38.92 -4.96
CA VAL A 25 -45.93 37.67 -4.19
C VAL A 25 -46.23 36.45 -5.07
N MET A 26 -47.22 36.54 -5.96
CA MET A 26 -47.57 35.47 -6.88
C MET A 26 -46.48 35.21 -7.93
N VAL A 27 -45.87 36.27 -8.47
CA VAL A 27 -44.73 36.16 -9.41
C VAL A 27 -43.49 35.64 -8.70
N ALA A 28 -43.18 36.14 -7.50
CA ALA A 28 -42.02 35.68 -6.73
C ALA A 28 -42.15 34.19 -6.36
N SER A 29 -43.33 33.74 -5.95
CA SER A 29 -43.58 32.34 -5.58
C SER A 29 -43.53 31.38 -6.79
N THR A 30 -44.03 31.80 -7.96
CA THR A 30 -43.93 31.00 -9.19
C THR A 30 -42.50 30.89 -9.71
N ILE A 31 -41.73 31.97 -9.65
CA ILE A 31 -40.29 31.94 -9.99
C ILE A 31 -39.55 31.02 -9.01
N ALA A 32 -39.79 31.16 -7.71
CA ALA A 32 -39.16 30.32 -6.69
C ALA A 32 -39.50 28.83 -6.88
N ALA A 33 -40.77 28.49 -7.14
CA ALA A 33 -41.19 27.13 -7.41
C ALA A 33 -40.51 26.54 -8.66
N SER A 34 -40.39 27.33 -9.72
CA SER A 34 -39.74 26.91 -10.96
C SER A 34 -38.24 26.63 -10.76
N VAL A 35 -37.55 27.51 -10.03
CA VAL A 35 -36.11 27.36 -9.72
C VAL A 35 -35.86 26.15 -8.81
N LEU A 36 -36.66 26.00 -7.74
CA LEU A 36 -36.53 24.86 -6.82
C LEU A 36 -36.81 23.52 -7.53
N THR A 37 -37.83 23.48 -8.39
CA THR A 37 -38.16 22.28 -9.18
C THR A 37 -37.05 21.95 -10.17
N GLY A 38 -36.50 22.96 -10.87
CA GLY A 38 -35.38 22.78 -11.78
C GLY A 38 -34.12 22.26 -11.08
N ALA A 39 -33.80 22.83 -9.91
CA ALA A 39 -32.68 22.36 -9.10
C ALA A 39 -32.88 20.92 -8.60
N ALA A 40 -34.07 20.57 -8.11
CA ALA A 40 -34.38 19.22 -7.66
C ALA A 40 -34.27 18.18 -8.79
N LEU A 41 -34.76 18.51 -9.99
CA LEU A 41 -34.65 17.66 -11.17
C LEU A 41 -33.19 17.51 -11.61
N ALA A 42 -32.39 18.58 -11.56
CA ALA A 42 -30.96 18.50 -11.86
C ALA A 42 -30.21 17.62 -10.85
N PHE A 43 -30.47 17.77 -9.54
CA PHE A 43 -29.89 16.91 -8.51
C PHE A 43 -30.31 15.45 -8.67
N ASN A 44 -31.57 15.19 -9.00
CA ASN A 44 -32.05 13.84 -9.25
C ASN A 44 -31.42 13.24 -10.51
N ALA A 45 -31.33 14.01 -11.60
CA ALA A 45 -30.65 13.58 -12.82
C ALA A 45 -29.16 13.28 -12.58
N ILE A 46 -28.48 14.07 -11.75
CA ILE A 46 -27.09 13.81 -11.35
C ILE A 46 -27.01 12.54 -10.49
N GLY A 47 -27.91 12.37 -9.51
CA GLY A 47 -27.94 11.19 -8.64
C GLY A 47 -28.31 9.89 -9.36
N MET A 48 -29.20 9.94 -10.35
CA MET A 48 -29.61 8.79 -11.15
C MET A 48 -28.59 8.44 -12.25
N ASN A 49 -27.88 9.44 -12.80
CA ASN A 49 -26.82 9.22 -13.79
C ASN A 49 -25.42 9.04 -13.17
N GLN A 50 -25.28 9.14 -11.85
CA GLN A 50 -24.10 8.61 -11.18
C GLN A 50 -24.04 7.11 -11.45
N ARG A 51 -23.06 6.69 -12.25
CA ARG A 51 -22.75 5.27 -12.41
C ARG A 51 -22.57 4.68 -11.01
N LYS A 52 -23.50 3.81 -10.59
CA LYS A 52 -23.29 2.91 -9.45
C LYS A 52 -22.23 1.89 -9.89
N ILE A 53 -20.97 2.33 -9.92
CA ILE A 53 -19.84 1.43 -10.03
C ILE A 53 -19.89 0.62 -8.74
N SER A 54 -20.26 -0.66 -8.82
CA SER A 54 -20.07 -1.56 -7.68
C SER A 54 -18.59 -1.53 -7.36
N THR A 55 -18.24 -0.79 -6.31
CA THR A 55 -16.85 -0.66 -5.85
C THR A 55 -16.40 -1.95 -5.20
N ILE A 56 -17.33 -2.77 -4.71
CA ILE A 56 -17.06 -4.09 -4.15
C ILE A 56 -17.30 -5.15 -5.23
N VAL A 57 -16.34 -6.08 -5.32
CA VAL A 57 -16.34 -7.21 -6.24
C VAL A 57 -16.03 -8.47 -5.44
N SER A 58 -16.78 -9.54 -5.69
CA SER A 58 -16.49 -10.86 -5.15
C SER A 58 -15.46 -11.55 -6.02
N ILE A 59 -14.38 -12.03 -5.42
CA ILE A 59 -13.22 -12.57 -6.15
C ILE A 59 -12.89 -13.93 -5.62
N GLU A 60 -12.70 -14.89 -6.53
CA GLU A 60 -12.22 -16.22 -6.21
C GLU A 60 -10.70 -16.20 -6.06
N ILE A 61 -10.25 -16.33 -4.81
CA ILE A 61 -8.84 -16.36 -4.41
C ILE A 61 -8.34 -17.77 -4.07
N GLY A 62 -9.26 -18.74 -3.98
CA GLY A 62 -8.99 -20.12 -3.61
C GLY A 62 -9.09 -20.36 -2.10
N GLU A 63 -9.46 -21.59 -1.73
CA GLU A 63 -9.73 -21.97 -0.33
C GLU A 63 -8.50 -21.85 0.58
N SER A 64 -7.35 -22.31 0.10
CA SER A 64 -6.08 -22.23 0.85
C SER A 64 -5.71 -20.77 1.15
N SER A 65 -5.87 -19.88 0.17
CA SER A 65 -5.58 -18.46 0.31
C SER A 65 -6.57 -17.79 1.26
N ALA A 66 -7.87 -18.03 1.10
CA ALA A 66 -8.90 -17.46 1.98
C ALA A 66 -8.72 -17.89 3.44
N LYS A 67 -8.44 -19.18 3.67
CA LYS A 67 -8.14 -19.70 5.01
C LYS A 67 -6.84 -19.12 5.55
N SER A 68 -5.77 -19.07 4.75
CA SER A 68 -4.49 -18.54 5.22
C SER A 68 -4.49 -17.03 5.46
N TYR A 69 -5.28 -16.26 4.70
CA TYR A 69 -5.29 -14.80 4.77
C TYR A 69 -6.26 -14.27 5.81
N TYR A 70 -7.43 -14.91 5.96
CA TYR A 70 -8.55 -14.39 6.73
C TYR A 70 -9.22 -15.41 7.66
N ASP A 71 -8.74 -16.66 7.70
CA ASP A 71 -9.35 -17.77 8.43
C ASP A 71 -10.83 -18.00 8.07
N ILE A 72 -11.17 -17.76 6.80
CA ILE A 72 -12.54 -17.93 6.28
C ILE A 72 -12.67 -19.30 5.60
N SER A 73 -13.80 -19.96 5.84
CA SER A 73 -14.22 -21.14 5.10
C SER A 73 -14.87 -20.73 3.78
N GLY A 74 -14.15 -20.85 2.67
CA GLY A 74 -14.63 -20.52 1.33
C GLY A 74 -13.50 -20.16 0.38
N SER A 75 -13.80 -19.97 -0.91
CA SER A 75 -12.81 -19.58 -1.92
C SER A 75 -12.91 -18.12 -2.36
N THR A 76 -13.93 -17.40 -1.89
CA THR A 76 -14.26 -16.05 -2.36
C THR A 76 -14.09 -14.99 -1.27
N VAL A 77 -13.63 -13.80 -1.68
CA VAL A 77 -13.52 -12.62 -0.82
C VAL A 77 -14.15 -11.42 -1.51
N ASN A 78 -14.95 -10.67 -0.76
CA ASN A 78 -15.49 -9.38 -1.20
C ASN A 78 -14.47 -8.29 -0.95
N THR A 79 -13.93 -7.72 -2.02
CA THR A 79 -12.91 -6.66 -1.94
C THR A 79 -13.27 -5.49 -2.82
N TYR A 80 -12.50 -4.40 -2.71
CA TYR A 80 -12.75 -3.22 -3.51
C TYR A 80 -11.96 -3.26 -4.81
N LYS A 81 -12.62 -2.95 -5.91
CA LYS A 81 -12.01 -2.72 -7.21
C LYS A 81 -11.25 -1.39 -7.19
N THR A 82 -10.07 -1.35 -7.81
CA THR A 82 -9.31 -0.12 -8.01
C THR A 82 -9.91 0.78 -9.09
N PRO A 83 -9.65 2.10 -9.04
CA PRO A 83 -9.08 2.83 -7.90
C PRO A 83 -10.09 2.97 -6.73
N SER A 84 -9.62 2.92 -5.48
CA SER A 84 -10.46 2.99 -4.29
C SER A 84 -9.84 3.85 -3.17
N TYR A 85 -10.32 5.08 -3.05
CA TYR A 85 -9.89 6.02 -1.99
C TYR A 85 -10.24 5.55 -0.57
N GLY A 86 -11.35 4.81 -0.42
CA GLY A 86 -11.71 4.19 0.87
C GLY A 86 -10.70 3.12 1.30
N ARG A 87 -10.12 2.39 0.34
CA ARG A 87 -9.02 1.47 0.61
C ARG A 87 -7.67 2.16 0.76
N ALA A 88 -7.44 3.28 0.07
CA ALA A 88 -6.26 4.10 0.30
C ALA A 88 -6.21 4.59 1.77
N ALA A 89 -7.34 5.03 2.34
CA ALA A 89 -7.40 5.40 3.77
C ALA A 89 -7.07 4.23 4.72
N ARG A 90 -7.42 2.99 4.37
CA ARG A 90 -7.00 1.80 5.13
C ARG A 90 -5.51 1.49 4.93
N ALA A 91 -5.00 1.64 3.72
CA ALA A 91 -3.58 1.48 3.44
C ALA A 91 -2.73 2.51 4.19
N ASP A 92 -3.18 3.76 4.30
CA ASP A 92 -2.54 4.79 5.12
C ASP A 92 -2.51 4.42 6.60
N ARG A 93 -3.60 3.84 7.14
CA ARG A 93 -3.60 3.33 8.51
C ARG A 93 -2.56 2.22 8.70
N VAL A 94 -2.49 1.25 7.79
CA VAL A 94 -1.49 0.16 7.86
C VAL A 94 -0.07 0.72 7.73
N ARG A 95 0.14 1.72 6.87
CA ARG A 95 1.40 2.45 6.73
C ARG A 95 1.78 3.19 8.03
N SER A 96 0.84 3.87 8.68
CA SER A 96 1.11 4.52 9.97
C SER A 96 1.50 3.50 11.04
N ARG A 97 0.82 2.35 11.10
CA ARG A 97 1.20 1.24 11.99
C ARG A 97 2.60 0.70 11.67
N PHE A 98 2.93 0.60 10.39
CA PHE A 98 4.25 0.15 9.97
C PHE A 98 5.36 1.06 10.45
N TRP A 99 5.22 2.37 10.28
CA TRP A 99 6.21 3.31 10.80
C TRP A 99 6.28 3.35 12.33
N ASP A 100 5.16 3.16 13.02
CA ASP A 100 5.13 3.00 14.48
C ASP A 100 5.84 1.71 14.94
N ASP A 101 5.68 0.61 14.21
CA ASP A 101 6.39 -0.62 14.53
C ASP A 101 7.89 -0.53 14.22
N VAL A 102 8.25 0.09 13.09
CA VAL A 102 9.64 0.31 12.67
C VAL A 102 10.37 1.24 13.66
N SER A 103 9.72 2.29 14.17
CA SER A 103 10.35 3.22 15.12
C SER A 103 10.68 2.58 16.47
N HIS A 104 9.96 1.51 16.84
CA HIS A 104 10.21 0.72 18.05
C HIS A 104 10.94 -0.59 17.76
N ALA A 105 11.41 -0.80 16.53
CA ALA A 105 12.07 -2.02 16.11
C ALA A 105 13.56 -1.99 16.43
N SER A 106 14.08 -3.12 16.91
CA SER A 106 15.53 -3.34 16.97
C SER A 106 16.09 -3.73 15.62
N ALA A 107 15.34 -4.50 14.82
CA ALA A 107 15.76 -4.93 13.49
C ALA A 107 14.56 -5.19 12.56
N VAL A 108 14.77 -5.04 11.26
CA VAL A 108 13.74 -5.26 10.22
C VAL A 108 14.29 -6.18 9.13
N PHE A 109 13.67 -7.34 8.90
CA PHE A 109 14.10 -8.27 7.85
C PHE A 109 13.01 -8.52 6.82
N CYS A 110 13.34 -8.35 5.53
CA CYS A 110 12.42 -8.65 4.43
C CYS A 110 12.71 -10.04 3.86
N LEU A 111 11.76 -10.97 3.95
CA LEU A 111 11.87 -12.33 3.44
C LEU A 111 10.93 -12.55 2.25
N ALA A 112 11.48 -13.03 1.13
CA ALA A 112 10.72 -13.30 -0.08
C ALA A 112 9.99 -14.65 -0.03
N ARG A 113 8.85 -14.75 -0.72
CA ARG A 113 8.00 -15.95 -0.77
C ARG A 113 7.36 -16.14 -2.15
N ASP A 114 7.17 -17.40 -2.54
CA ASP A 114 6.40 -17.79 -3.74
C ASP A 114 4.94 -18.15 -3.44
N GLY A 115 4.56 -18.24 -2.17
CA GLY A 115 3.26 -18.76 -1.78
C GLY A 115 2.77 -18.21 -0.45
N LEU A 116 1.78 -18.92 0.09
CA LEU A 116 1.11 -18.55 1.34
C LEU A 116 2.09 -18.58 2.51
N ASN A 117 1.97 -17.57 3.38
CA ASN A 117 2.70 -17.60 4.64
C ASN A 117 1.93 -18.46 5.66
N SER A 118 2.47 -19.63 5.98
CA SER A 118 1.97 -20.51 7.05
C SER A 118 2.73 -20.36 8.37
N PHE A 119 3.72 -19.46 8.42
CA PHE A 119 4.67 -19.37 9.51
C PHE A 119 4.79 -17.93 10.06
N ARG A 120 4.25 -17.72 11.27
CA ARG A 120 4.20 -16.40 11.92
C ARG A 120 4.59 -16.52 13.40
N PRO A 121 5.88 -16.70 13.70
CA PRO A 121 6.34 -16.87 15.07
C PRO A 121 6.18 -15.58 15.87
N VAL A 122 5.94 -15.73 17.17
CA VAL A 122 5.96 -14.63 18.14
C VAL A 122 7.36 -14.48 18.75
N TYR A 123 8.06 -15.59 18.92
CA TYR A 123 9.42 -15.65 19.44
C TYR A 123 10.28 -16.50 18.52
N ILE A 124 11.50 -16.04 18.28
CA ILE A 124 12.51 -16.76 17.49
C ILE A 124 13.66 -17.09 18.43
N PRO A 125 13.99 -18.38 18.63
CA PRO A 125 15.15 -18.75 19.44
C PRO A 125 16.45 -18.20 18.84
N LEU A 126 17.36 -17.74 19.69
CA LEU A 126 18.75 -17.51 19.35
C LEU A 126 19.50 -18.82 19.60
N SER A 127 20.24 -19.30 18.61
CA SER A 127 21.07 -20.50 18.81
C SER A 127 22.33 -20.12 19.58
N ASP A 128 22.84 -21.02 20.41
CA ASP A 128 24.05 -20.79 21.22
C ASP A 128 25.17 -20.13 20.41
N GLY A 129 25.65 -18.98 20.88
CA GLY A 129 26.75 -18.22 20.28
C GLY A 129 26.39 -17.27 19.13
N VAL A 130 25.13 -17.20 18.70
CA VAL A 130 24.68 -16.21 17.69
C VAL A 130 24.27 -14.92 18.36
N ASP A 131 25.07 -13.86 18.16
CA ASP A 131 24.65 -12.49 18.50
C ASP A 131 23.61 -12.02 17.47
N GLY A 132 22.49 -11.44 17.90
CA GLY A 132 21.49 -10.86 16.99
C GLY A 132 22.06 -9.82 16.02
N ARG A 133 23.17 -9.16 16.37
CA ARG A 133 23.91 -8.22 15.50
C ARG A 133 24.66 -8.91 14.36
N SER A 134 24.83 -10.23 14.43
CA SER A 134 25.43 -11.01 13.34
C SER A 134 24.46 -11.30 12.20
N LEU A 135 23.15 -11.07 12.42
CA LEU A 135 22.11 -11.19 11.40
C LEU A 135 22.06 -9.91 10.56
N ASP A 136 23.06 -9.69 9.73
CA ASP A 136 23.27 -8.44 9.00
C ASP A 136 22.57 -8.37 7.63
N SER A 137 21.69 -9.33 7.34
CA SER A 137 21.00 -9.44 6.06
C SER A 137 19.75 -10.31 6.12
N SER A 138 18.87 -10.16 5.14
CA SER A 138 17.73 -11.06 4.96
C SER A 138 18.14 -12.52 4.82
N GLU A 139 19.26 -12.80 4.16
CA GLU A 139 19.72 -14.18 3.95
C GLU A 139 20.29 -14.79 5.23
N SER A 140 21.11 -14.07 5.98
CA SER A 140 21.60 -14.54 7.29
C SER A 140 20.44 -14.79 8.25
N PHE A 141 19.46 -13.89 8.30
CA PHE A 141 18.24 -14.08 9.08
C PHE A 141 17.42 -15.29 8.62
N ARG A 142 17.24 -15.49 7.31
CA ARG A 142 16.53 -16.65 6.75
C ARG A 142 17.20 -17.96 7.11
N VAL A 143 18.53 -18.05 6.98
CA VAL A 143 19.30 -19.24 7.32
C VAL A 143 19.16 -19.54 8.82
N HIS A 144 19.32 -18.52 9.68
CA HIS A 144 19.11 -18.65 11.12
C HIS A 144 17.71 -19.17 11.43
N LEU A 145 16.69 -18.54 10.87
CA LEU A 145 15.29 -18.92 11.06
C LEU A 145 15.03 -20.37 10.64
N SER A 146 15.60 -20.82 9.52
CA SER A 146 15.47 -22.21 9.06
C SER A 146 16.15 -23.21 9.98
N LYS A 147 17.23 -22.81 10.65
CA LYS A 147 17.99 -23.65 11.59
C LYS A 147 17.24 -23.84 12.90
N VAL A 148 16.71 -22.75 13.46
CA VAL A 148 16.02 -22.79 14.77
C VAL A 148 14.55 -23.19 14.63
N MET A 149 13.93 -22.95 13.47
CA MET A 149 12.53 -23.25 13.19
C MET A 149 12.39 -23.80 11.76
N SER A 150 12.54 -25.11 11.63
CA SER A 150 12.60 -25.82 10.33
C SER A 150 11.39 -25.58 9.43
N GLN A 151 10.21 -25.31 10.00
CA GLN A 151 8.99 -24.97 9.25
C GLN A 151 9.14 -23.73 8.36
N SER A 152 10.04 -22.80 8.70
CA SER A 152 10.27 -21.59 7.90
C SER A 152 10.95 -21.85 6.56
N SER A 153 11.67 -22.98 6.43
CA SER A 153 12.46 -23.33 5.24
C SER A 153 11.61 -23.60 3.99
N SER A 154 10.38 -24.07 4.17
CA SER A 154 9.44 -24.29 3.06
C SER A 154 8.73 -23.01 2.61
N VAL A 155 8.71 -22.00 3.48
CA VAL A 155 7.98 -20.74 3.27
C VAL A 155 8.86 -19.70 2.59
N TYR A 156 10.04 -19.43 3.14
CA TYR A 156 10.90 -18.31 2.69
C TYR A 156 12.00 -18.74 1.72
N LYS A 157 12.20 -17.92 0.69
CA LYS A 157 13.18 -18.15 -0.37
C LYS A 157 14.40 -17.26 -0.20
N SER A 158 15.55 -17.77 -0.64
CA SER A 158 16.79 -16.99 -0.75
C SER A 158 16.64 -15.97 -1.89
N TRP A 159 17.07 -14.74 -1.63
CA TRP A 159 17.07 -13.64 -2.59
C TRP A 159 18.20 -12.67 -2.23
N ARG A 160 18.73 -11.95 -3.24
CA ARG A 160 19.79 -10.94 -3.04
C ARG A 160 19.53 -9.74 -3.93
N GLY A 161 19.82 -8.55 -3.40
CA GLY A 161 19.68 -7.32 -4.16
C GLY A 161 18.23 -6.95 -4.40
N SER A 162 17.62 -7.48 -5.46
CA SER A 162 16.22 -7.25 -5.83
C SER A 162 15.43 -8.55 -5.75
N SER A 163 14.29 -8.54 -5.05
CA SER A 163 13.43 -9.72 -4.93
C SER A 163 12.60 -9.94 -6.19
N SER A 164 12.82 -11.06 -6.89
CA SER A 164 12.04 -11.49 -8.07
C SER A 164 10.75 -12.24 -7.72
N PHE A 165 10.36 -12.23 -6.45
CA PHE A 165 9.24 -13.00 -5.92
C PHE A 165 7.99 -12.12 -5.81
N ASN A 166 6.81 -12.71 -6.04
CA ASN A 166 5.53 -11.99 -6.01
C ASN A 166 5.05 -11.65 -4.60
N ASN A 167 5.46 -12.43 -3.60
CA ASN A 167 5.01 -12.29 -2.22
C ASN A 167 6.20 -12.06 -1.28
N GLY A 168 5.92 -11.49 -0.12
CA GLY A 168 6.97 -11.15 0.83
C GLY A 168 6.47 -10.91 2.24
N SER A 169 7.27 -11.28 3.24
CA SER A 169 7.02 -10.94 4.64
C SER A 169 8.08 -9.99 5.17
N ILE A 170 7.65 -8.97 5.90
CA ILE A 170 8.54 -8.07 6.63
C ILE A 170 8.45 -8.43 8.11
N PHE A 171 9.56 -8.88 8.68
CA PHE A 171 9.70 -9.15 10.10
C PHE A 171 10.16 -7.89 10.81
N ILE A 172 9.42 -7.46 11.81
CA ILE A 172 9.79 -6.38 12.71
C ILE A 172 10.11 -6.99 14.05
N LEU A 173 11.38 -6.94 14.43
CA LEU A 173 11.89 -7.52 15.66
C LEU A 173 12.02 -6.45 16.74
N GLN A 174 11.89 -6.90 17.98
CA GLN A 174 12.13 -6.09 19.17
C GLN A 174 12.93 -6.90 20.19
N PRO A 175 13.59 -6.24 21.15
CA PRO A 175 14.23 -6.93 22.26
C PRO A 175 13.20 -7.79 23.00
N SER A 176 13.60 -9.01 23.37
CA SER A 176 12.78 -9.86 24.22
C SER A 176 13.22 -9.72 25.68
N GLY A 177 12.32 -10.05 26.62
CA GLY A 177 12.69 -10.16 28.04
C GLY A 177 13.50 -11.42 28.38
N PHE A 178 13.78 -12.28 27.40
CA PHE A 178 14.52 -13.53 27.55
C PHE A 178 15.84 -13.44 26.76
N SER A 179 16.96 -13.85 27.38
CA SER A 179 18.28 -13.78 26.74
C SER A 179 18.39 -14.58 25.45
N ASP A 180 17.62 -15.67 25.35
CA ASP A 180 17.80 -16.67 24.30
C ASP A 180 16.75 -16.53 23.19
N PHE A 181 15.98 -15.44 23.17
CA PHE A 181 14.92 -15.21 22.20
C PHE A 181 14.94 -13.79 21.62
N LEU A 182 14.60 -13.70 20.33
CA LEU A 182 14.16 -12.47 19.69
C LEU A 182 12.64 -12.43 19.72
N ALA A 183 12.07 -11.30 20.13
CA ALA A 183 10.63 -11.10 20.07
C ALA A 183 10.25 -10.53 18.70
N VAL A 184 9.19 -11.07 18.10
CA VAL A 184 8.61 -10.55 16.87
C VAL A 184 7.49 -9.60 17.25
N ARG A 185 7.70 -8.30 17.03
CA ARG A 185 6.69 -7.27 17.31
C ARG A 185 5.52 -7.39 16.34
N ALA A 186 5.86 -7.46 15.05
CA ALA A 186 4.90 -7.56 13.98
C ALA A 186 5.49 -8.26 12.74
N ILE A 187 4.62 -8.88 11.96
CA ILE A 187 4.92 -9.42 10.62
C ILE A 187 3.97 -8.78 9.64
N TYR A 188 4.51 -8.20 8.56
CA TYR A 188 3.71 -7.67 7.46
C TYR A 188 3.78 -8.64 6.29
N ASP A 189 2.67 -9.27 5.94
CA ASP A 189 2.56 -10.11 4.75
C ASP A 189 2.03 -9.28 3.57
N ILE A 190 2.81 -9.24 2.50
CA ILE A 190 2.43 -8.70 1.20
C ILE A 190 2.15 -9.90 0.30
N ASP A 191 0.90 -10.06 -0.12
CA ASP A 191 0.48 -11.16 -0.99
C ASP A 191 -0.20 -10.60 -2.24
N ILE A 192 0.32 -11.00 -3.40
CA ILE A 192 -0.14 -10.62 -4.73
C ILE A 192 -0.37 -11.90 -5.53
N GLN A 193 -1.59 -12.06 -6.04
CA GLN A 193 -2.00 -13.24 -6.78
C GLN A 193 -2.88 -12.85 -7.96
N SER A 194 -2.70 -13.55 -9.08
CA SER A 194 -3.61 -13.45 -10.22
C SER A 194 -4.90 -14.20 -9.92
N THR A 195 -6.04 -13.63 -10.33
CA THR A 195 -7.36 -14.22 -10.17
C THR A 195 -8.02 -14.36 -11.53
N VAL A 196 -8.77 -15.44 -11.74
CA VAL A 196 -9.46 -15.72 -13.01
C VAL A 196 -10.94 -15.34 -12.96
N LYS A 197 -11.51 -15.17 -11.77
CA LYS A 197 -12.93 -14.91 -11.53
C LYS A 197 -13.13 -13.83 -10.46
N PRO A 198 -13.32 -12.56 -10.86
CA PRO A 198 -13.05 -12.01 -12.19
C PRO A 198 -11.55 -11.98 -12.51
N LEU A 199 -11.23 -11.86 -13.81
CA LEU A 199 -9.86 -11.76 -14.29
C LEU A 199 -9.19 -10.50 -13.74
N GLY A 200 -8.05 -10.67 -13.07
CA GLY A 200 -7.39 -9.57 -12.39
C GLY A 200 -6.22 -9.96 -11.50
N THR A 201 -5.76 -8.99 -10.73
CA THR A 201 -4.78 -9.17 -9.66
C THR A 201 -5.43 -8.81 -8.33
N TYR A 202 -5.39 -9.75 -7.40
CA TYR A 202 -5.69 -9.49 -6.00
C TYR A 202 -4.41 -9.19 -5.25
N ALA A 203 -4.36 -8.05 -4.56
CA ALA A 203 -3.24 -7.69 -3.71
C ALA A 203 -3.73 -7.38 -2.30
N SER A 204 -2.94 -7.79 -1.30
CA SER A 204 -3.22 -7.52 0.10
C SER A 204 -1.94 -7.26 0.88
N VAL A 205 -2.03 -6.36 1.84
CA VAL A 205 -0.99 -6.15 2.85
C VAL A 205 -1.63 -6.31 4.21
N LYS A 206 -1.09 -7.24 5.00
CA LYS A 206 -1.65 -7.69 6.27
C LYS A 206 -0.63 -7.56 7.37
N ARG A 207 -1.01 -6.94 8.48
CA ARG A 207 -0.20 -6.82 9.70
C ARG A 207 -0.64 -7.85 10.72
N TYR A 208 0.28 -8.71 11.11
CA TYR A 208 0.13 -9.64 12.22
C TYR A 208 0.93 -9.15 13.41
N SER A 209 0.32 -9.09 14.58
CA SER A 209 1.02 -8.86 15.85
C SER A 209 0.60 -9.94 16.82
N TRP A 210 1.56 -10.54 17.52
CA TRP A 210 1.31 -11.71 18.38
C TRP A 210 0.59 -12.85 17.63
N ASN A 211 0.93 -13.05 16.35
CA ASN A 211 0.29 -14.02 15.44
C ASN A 211 -1.22 -13.79 15.20
N VAL A 212 -1.74 -12.59 15.50
CA VAL A 212 -3.12 -12.20 15.23
C VAL A 212 -3.17 -11.14 14.13
N LEU A 213 -4.07 -11.29 13.17
CA LEU A 213 -4.33 -10.28 12.15
C LEU A 213 -4.94 -9.03 12.82
N THR A 214 -4.24 -7.91 12.76
CA THR A 214 -4.62 -6.67 13.48
C THR A 214 -5.10 -5.57 12.54
N ASP A 215 -4.37 -5.36 11.45
CA ASP A 215 -4.68 -4.35 10.45
C ASP A 215 -4.39 -4.92 9.07
N TYR A 216 -5.20 -4.59 8.08
CA TYR A 216 -4.93 -4.95 6.70
C TYR A 216 -5.66 -4.04 5.71
N TYR A 217 -5.17 -4.05 4.48
CA TYR A 217 -5.97 -3.65 3.34
C TYR A 217 -5.81 -4.68 2.23
N ASP A 218 -6.85 -4.78 1.43
CA ASP A 218 -6.90 -5.63 0.27
C ASP A 218 -7.66 -4.90 -0.84
N VAL A 219 -7.24 -5.16 -2.06
CA VAL A 219 -7.72 -4.45 -3.23
C VAL A 219 -7.56 -5.30 -4.48
N PHE A 220 -8.44 -5.08 -5.43
CA PHE A 220 -8.46 -5.78 -6.70
C PHE A 220 -8.19 -4.87 -7.86
N TYR A 221 -7.18 -5.22 -8.65
CA TYR A 221 -6.86 -4.60 -9.90
C TYR A 221 -7.50 -5.42 -11.02
N PRO A 222 -8.57 -4.94 -11.66
CA PRO A 222 -9.12 -5.58 -12.85
C PRO A 222 -8.06 -5.59 -13.95
N ASP A 223 -7.86 -6.73 -14.59
CA ASP A 223 -6.82 -6.91 -15.59
C ASP A 223 -7.40 -6.88 -17.01
N ASP A 224 -6.54 -6.53 -17.97
CA ASP A 224 -6.75 -6.52 -19.42
C ASP A 224 -6.07 -7.72 -20.11
N GLU A 225 -6.01 -8.87 -19.42
CA GLU A 225 -5.63 -10.22 -19.88
C GLU A 225 -4.19 -10.73 -19.56
N LYS A 226 -3.37 -10.04 -18.74
CA LYS A 226 -1.95 -10.41 -18.51
C LYS A 226 -1.40 -10.26 -17.07
N GLY A 227 -2.20 -10.53 -16.05
CA GLY A 227 -1.95 -10.26 -14.61
C GLY A 227 -0.53 -10.46 -14.04
N VAL A 228 -0.25 -9.64 -13.01
CA VAL A 228 0.96 -9.42 -12.17
C VAL A 228 2.33 -9.56 -12.86
N PRO A 229 3.03 -8.43 -13.07
CA PRO A 229 4.30 -8.28 -12.35
C PRO A 229 4.38 -6.92 -11.62
N PHE A 230 3.96 -6.90 -10.35
CA PHE A 230 4.30 -5.86 -9.39
C PHE A 230 5.55 -6.32 -8.62
N GLN A 231 6.70 -6.15 -9.26
CA GLN A 231 7.99 -6.59 -8.74
C GLN A 231 9.07 -5.54 -9.06
N PRO A 232 10.11 -5.42 -8.21
CA PRO A 232 10.30 -6.16 -6.97
C PRO A 232 9.51 -5.58 -5.79
N LEU A 233 9.24 -6.43 -4.78
CA LEU A 233 8.68 -5.97 -3.49
C LEU A 233 9.74 -5.35 -2.58
N PHE A 234 10.96 -5.90 -2.64
CA PHE A 234 12.06 -5.53 -1.77
C PHE A 234 13.34 -5.36 -2.58
N VAL A 235 14.11 -4.33 -2.25
CA VAL A 235 15.51 -4.22 -2.64
C VAL A 235 16.35 -4.01 -1.38
N PHE A 236 17.43 -4.78 -1.22
CA PHE A 236 18.34 -4.70 -0.09
C PHE A 236 19.66 -4.04 -0.51
N HIS A 237 20.10 -3.08 0.29
CA HIS A 237 21.38 -2.40 0.15
C HIS A 237 22.31 -2.82 1.28
N GLU A 238 23.39 -3.52 0.92
CA GLU A 238 24.41 -4.01 1.86
C GLU A 238 25.31 -2.87 2.36
N LYS A 239 25.93 -3.06 3.52
CA LYS A 239 26.91 -2.11 4.06
C LYS A 239 28.23 -2.22 3.29
N ARG A 240 28.78 -1.09 2.84
CA ARG A 240 30.02 -1.04 2.04
C ARG A 240 31.21 -1.76 2.69
N THR A 241 31.35 -1.68 4.02
CA THR A 241 32.47 -2.28 4.74
C THR A 241 32.28 -3.75 5.09
N ARG A 242 31.09 -4.31 4.85
CA ARG A 242 30.75 -5.70 5.17
C ARG A 242 29.86 -6.28 4.09
N LEU A 243 30.48 -6.50 2.93
CA LEU A 243 29.85 -7.18 1.81
C LEU A 243 29.76 -8.67 2.11
N ILE A 244 28.60 -9.26 1.86
CA ILE A 244 28.40 -10.71 2.03
C ILE A 244 29.17 -11.46 0.94
N HIS A 245 29.35 -10.83 -0.23
CA HIS A 245 30.13 -11.34 -1.35
C HIS A 245 31.00 -10.23 -1.96
N ASN A 246 32.24 -10.57 -2.33
CA ASN A 246 33.15 -9.66 -3.02
C ASN A 246 32.97 -9.82 -4.54
N GLU A 247 32.43 -8.81 -5.23
CA GLU A 247 32.10 -8.87 -6.66
C GLU A 247 33.27 -8.51 -7.60
N GLY A 248 34.50 -8.49 -7.10
CA GLY A 248 35.67 -8.15 -7.91
C GLY A 248 35.67 -6.66 -8.29
N THR A 249 35.88 -6.33 -9.57
CA THR A 249 36.06 -4.94 -10.04
C THR A 249 34.77 -4.20 -10.39
N MET A 250 33.62 -4.89 -10.44
CA MET A 250 32.31 -4.28 -10.68
C MET A 250 31.41 -4.47 -9.46
N ASP A 251 30.97 -3.38 -8.84
CA ASP A 251 29.96 -3.40 -7.78
C ASP A 251 28.59 -3.17 -8.44
N ASN A 252 27.90 -4.27 -8.77
CA ASN A 252 26.58 -4.18 -9.40
C ASN A 252 25.49 -3.74 -8.40
N PHE A 253 25.80 -3.74 -7.10
CA PHE A 253 24.87 -3.37 -6.05
C PHE A 253 25.24 -2.02 -5.44
N LYS A 254 24.23 -1.18 -5.21
CA LYS A 254 24.46 0.06 -4.45
C LYS A 254 24.73 -0.30 -3.00
N THR A 255 25.96 -0.12 -2.56
CA THR A 255 26.36 -0.26 -1.16
C THR A 255 26.04 1.00 -0.37
N ALA A 256 25.51 0.83 0.84
CA ALA A 256 25.29 1.93 1.77
C ALA A 256 26.59 2.29 2.49
N SER A 257 26.88 3.58 2.67
CA SER A 257 28.10 4.04 3.34
C SER A 257 28.19 3.54 4.78
N ASP A 258 27.09 3.69 5.53
CA ASP A 258 27.11 3.55 6.99
C ASP A 258 26.25 2.39 7.50
N MET A 259 25.02 2.25 7.00
CA MET A 259 24.06 1.26 7.49
C MET A 259 23.25 0.61 6.37
N PRO A 260 23.05 -0.73 6.40
CA PRO A 260 22.25 -1.39 5.39
C PRO A 260 20.76 -1.03 5.56
N PHE A 261 20.03 -1.00 4.43
CA PHE A 261 18.63 -0.61 4.41
C PHE A 261 17.88 -1.32 3.27
N TYR A 262 16.56 -1.25 3.35
CA TYR A 262 15.64 -1.77 2.34
C TYR A 262 14.90 -0.65 1.64
N PHE A 263 14.68 -0.84 0.35
CA PHE A 263 13.55 -0.26 -0.34
C PHE A 263 12.41 -1.27 -0.35
N ILE A 264 11.21 -0.81 -0.01
CA ILE A 264 10.00 -1.62 0.13
C ILE A 264 8.87 -0.94 -0.64
N TRP A 265 8.15 -1.70 -1.47
CA TRP A 265 7.00 -1.22 -2.22
C TRP A 265 5.75 -2.01 -1.87
N TRP A 266 4.65 -1.29 -1.64
CA TRP A 266 3.33 -1.89 -1.44
C TRP A 266 2.36 -1.52 -2.58
N PRO A 267 1.38 -2.39 -2.87
CA PRO A 267 0.35 -2.11 -3.88
C PRO A 267 -0.51 -0.91 -3.44
N ASP A 268 -0.65 0.09 -4.31
CA ASP A 268 -1.41 1.32 -4.02
C ASP A 268 -2.90 1.14 -4.40
N PRO A 269 -3.86 1.24 -3.46
CA PRO A 269 -5.27 1.13 -3.79
C PRO A 269 -5.83 2.27 -4.64
N ALA A 270 -5.14 3.42 -4.71
CA ALA A 270 -5.56 4.59 -5.46
C ALA A 270 -5.15 4.57 -6.94
N VAL A 271 -4.22 3.68 -7.33
CA VAL A 271 -3.86 3.52 -8.74
C VAL A 271 -4.82 2.56 -9.44
N SER A 272 -5.12 2.81 -10.72
CA SER A 272 -6.05 1.97 -11.49
C SER A 272 -5.49 0.59 -11.80
N SER A 273 -4.17 0.47 -11.98
CA SER A 273 -3.47 -0.78 -12.27
C SER A 273 -2.08 -0.77 -11.63
N LEU A 274 -1.53 -1.94 -11.33
CA LEU A 274 -0.17 -2.10 -10.77
C LEU A 274 0.95 -1.88 -11.81
N GLY A 275 0.63 -1.25 -12.95
CA GLY A 275 1.56 -0.98 -14.04
C GLY A 275 1.96 -2.22 -14.84
N ARG A 276 2.11 -2.04 -16.15
CA ARG A 276 2.76 -3.01 -17.04
C ARG A 276 4.24 -2.68 -17.08
N LEU A 277 5.09 -3.70 -17.18
CA LEU A 277 6.48 -3.50 -17.61
C LEU A 277 6.46 -3.17 -19.11
N ASN A 278 6.07 -1.94 -19.45
CA ASN A 278 6.08 -1.44 -20.83
C ASN A 278 7.44 -0.80 -21.12
N ARG A 279 8.43 -1.60 -21.52
CA ARG A 279 9.43 -1.27 -22.56
C ARG A 279 10.51 -2.37 -22.65
N VAL A 280 10.61 -2.97 -23.84
CA VAL A 280 11.85 -3.41 -24.49
C VAL A 280 12.81 -4.23 -23.60
N SER A 281 12.50 -5.52 -23.40
CA SER A 281 13.53 -6.55 -23.14
C SER A 281 13.01 -7.93 -23.59
N GLU A 282 12.60 -8.01 -24.86
CA GLU A 282 12.67 -9.28 -25.61
C GLU A 282 14.13 -9.65 -25.98
N LEU A 283 15.13 -9.00 -25.37
CA LEU A 283 16.56 -9.28 -25.53
C LEU A 283 17.23 -9.82 -24.25
N SER A 284 16.46 -10.36 -23.30
CA SER A 284 17.02 -11.03 -22.11
C SER A 284 16.37 -12.39 -21.84
N PHE A 285 15.86 -13.04 -22.89
CA PHE A 285 15.60 -14.49 -22.89
C PHE A 285 16.83 -15.23 -23.42
N VAL A 286 18.02 -14.88 -22.92
CA VAL A 286 19.16 -15.80 -22.96
C VAL A 286 19.21 -16.44 -21.58
N ARG A 287 18.88 -17.73 -21.55
CA ARG A 287 19.31 -18.61 -20.47
C ARG A 287 20.85 -18.57 -20.42
N SER A 288 21.41 -17.75 -19.54
CA SER A 288 22.76 -17.93 -18.98
C SER A 288 22.54 -18.44 -17.55
N SER A 289 22.57 -19.76 -17.32
CA SER A 289 23.77 -20.44 -16.84
C SER A 289 24.61 -19.55 -15.93
N GLU A 290 24.55 -19.81 -14.62
CA GLU A 290 25.57 -19.47 -13.63
C GLU A 290 25.93 -17.97 -13.46
N PHE A 291 25.53 -17.39 -12.32
CA PHE A 291 26.13 -16.17 -11.73
C PHE A 291 25.86 -14.78 -12.35
N GLU A 292 24.77 -14.54 -13.09
CA GLU A 292 24.34 -13.15 -13.35
C GLU A 292 23.42 -12.63 -12.24
N LEU A 293 24.02 -11.87 -11.33
CA LEU A 293 23.38 -11.22 -10.19
C LEU A 293 22.33 -10.18 -10.65
N PRO A 294 21.09 -10.19 -10.12
CA PRO A 294 20.06 -9.25 -10.54
C PRO A 294 20.41 -7.81 -10.12
N ASN A 295 20.72 -6.96 -11.10
CA ASN A 295 21.03 -5.55 -10.88
C ASN A 295 19.80 -4.80 -10.31
N PRO A 296 19.89 -4.14 -9.13
CA PRO A 296 18.78 -3.44 -8.50
C PRO A 296 18.51 -2.04 -9.07
N LEU A 297 19.37 -1.50 -9.94
CA LEU A 297 19.23 -0.16 -10.52
C LEU A 297 17.96 0.02 -11.38
N PRO A 298 17.63 -0.88 -12.31
CA PRO A 298 16.38 -0.77 -13.09
C PRO A 298 15.13 -0.90 -12.20
N ALA A 299 15.20 -1.66 -11.09
CA ALA A 299 14.05 -1.87 -10.21
C ALA A 299 13.46 -0.58 -9.61
N TYR A 300 14.31 0.37 -9.21
CA TYR A 300 13.82 1.66 -8.71
C TYR A 300 13.07 2.44 -9.79
N SER A 301 13.63 2.50 -11.01
CA SER A 301 12.99 3.16 -12.14
C SER A 301 11.69 2.47 -12.56
N ASP A 302 11.64 1.14 -12.46
CA ASP A 302 10.47 0.35 -12.83
C ASP A 302 9.32 0.51 -11.86
N MET A 303 9.62 0.64 -10.56
CA MET A 303 8.63 0.84 -9.51
C MET A 303 8.26 2.32 -9.31
N ALA A 304 9.13 3.24 -9.71
CA ALA A 304 8.84 4.67 -9.75
C ALA A 304 7.64 4.94 -10.67
N GLY A 305 6.53 5.40 -10.07
CA GLY A 305 5.29 5.69 -10.79
C GLY A 305 4.24 4.57 -10.76
N ARG A 306 4.55 3.38 -10.22
CA ARG A 306 3.56 2.30 -10.03
C ARG A 306 2.83 2.36 -8.70
N THR A 307 3.45 2.97 -7.69
CA THR A 307 2.88 3.08 -6.34
C THR A 307 3.41 4.33 -5.64
N ASN A 308 2.57 4.94 -4.81
CA ASN A 308 3.01 5.98 -3.87
C ASN A 308 3.42 5.41 -2.51
N TYR A 309 3.23 4.11 -2.28
CA TYR A 309 3.65 3.41 -1.06
C TYR A 309 5.05 2.84 -1.24
N PHE A 310 6.03 3.73 -1.12
CA PHE A 310 7.46 3.43 -1.13
C PHE A 310 8.07 3.76 0.24
N PHE A 311 8.87 2.85 0.77
CA PHE A 311 9.53 2.99 2.06
C PHE A 311 11.03 2.72 1.96
N THR A 312 11.80 3.57 2.62
CA THR A 312 13.24 3.35 2.87
C THR A 312 13.40 3.00 4.33
N VAL A 313 13.72 1.74 4.63
CA VAL A 313 13.73 1.24 6.01
C VAL A 313 15.11 0.73 6.39
N PRO A 314 15.75 1.30 7.43
CA PRO A 314 17.01 0.78 7.94
C PRO A 314 16.87 -0.66 8.46
N LEU A 315 17.92 -1.48 8.29
CA LEU A 315 17.96 -2.84 8.86
C LEU A 315 17.87 -2.80 10.39
N TYR A 316 18.49 -1.80 11.03
CA TYR A 316 18.53 -1.59 12.47
C TYR A 316 18.03 -0.19 12.86
N PRO A 317 16.72 0.07 12.89
CA PRO A 317 16.18 1.43 13.07
C PRO A 317 16.54 2.11 14.40
N SER A 318 16.79 1.34 15.44
CA SER A 318 17.08 1.84 16.79
C SER A 318 18.56 2.05 17.10
N MET A 319 19.47 1.81 16.15
CA MET A 319 20.92 1.99 16.31
C MET A 319 21.42 3.17 15.48
#